data_AF-A0A7W2A0B2-F1
#
_entry.id   AF-A0A7W2A0B2-F1
#
_cell.length_a   1.000
_cell.length_b   1.000
_cell.length_c   1.000
_cell.angle_alpha   90.00
_cell.angle_beta   90.00
_cell.angle_gamma   90.00
#
_symmetry.space_group_name_H-M   'P 1'
#
loop_
_entity.id
_entity.type
_entity.pdbx_description
1 polymer ?
#
loop_
_entity_poly.entity_id
_entity_poly.type
_entity_poly.pdbx_seq_one_letter_code
_entity_poly.pdbx_strand_id
1 'polypeptide(L)'
;MKYKNKVISVFLLSVALLSLSCAKQTAQSSNNSSSNSGDKAQTPTEAYKILFAAVKAKDSGKIKQMMSKSTLGLAEFSGSQQKKSIDQILENGFVAPTLATSLTEIRDERVKDN
;
A
#
# COMPACT_ATOMS: atom_id res chain seq x y z
N MET A 1 0.66 -37.55 -37.36
CA MET A 1 -0.13 -36.93 -36.27
C MET A 1 0.03 -37.70 -34.94
N LYS A 2 1.21 -37.68 -34.29
CA LYS A 2 1.46 -38.46 -33.04
C LYS A 2 1.94 -37.63 -31.84
N TYR A 3 2.03 -36.30 -31.97
CA TYR A 3 2.58 -35.42 -30.93
C TYR A 3 1.51 -34.68 -30.10
N LYS A 4 0.27 -34.59 -30.59
CA LYS A 4 -0.80 -33.82 -29.94
C LYS A 4 -1.34 -34.49 -28.66
N ASN A 5 -1.31 -35.81 -28.58
CA ASN A 5 -1.85 -36.56 -27.43
C ASN A 5 -0.90 -36.63 -26.23
N LYS A 6 0.41 -36.38 -26.42
CA LYS A 6 1.37 -36.37 -25.31
C LYS A 6 1.35 -35.05 -24.53
N VAL A 7 1.06 -33.93 -25.18
CA VAL A 7 1.05 -32.61 -24.53
C VAL A 7 -0.15 -32.47 -23.57
N ILE A 8 -1.31 -33.02 -23.94
CA ILE A 8 -2.53 -33.01 -23.12
C ILE A 8 -2.37 -33.89 -21.86
N SER A 9 -1.65 -35.01 -21.96
CA SER A 9 -1.41 -35.91 -20.81
C SER A 9 -0.45 -35.33 -19.77
N VAL A 10 0.50 -34.47 -20.16
CA VAL A 10 1.44 -33.85 -19.21
C VAL A 10 0.76 -32.70 -18.46
N PHE A 11 -0.10 -31.94 -19.13
CA PHE A 11 -0.86 -30.85 -18.51
C PHE A 11 -1.87 -31.34 -17.47
N LEU A 12 -2.50 -32.50 -17.69
CA LEU A 12 -3.44 -33.11 -16.74
C LEU A 12 -2.76 -33.70 -15.49
N LEU A 13 -1.49 -34.13 -15.59
CA LEU A 13 -0.75 -34.67 -14.45
C LEU A 13 -0.27 -33.56 -13.49
N SER A 14 0.01 -32.35 -13.98
CA SER A 14 0.47 -31.23 -13.14
C SER A 14 -0.65 -30.55 -12.33
N VAL A 15 -1.90 -30.60 -12.79
CA VAL A 15 -3.04 -29.99 -12.07
C VAL A 15 -3.50 -30.86 -10.88
N ALA A 16 -3.32 -32.19 -10.95
CA ALA A 16 -3.71 -33.10 -9.88
C ALA A 16 -2.77 -33.09 -8.65
N LEU A 17 -1.53 -32.61 -8.80
CA LEU A 17 -0.54 -32.54 -7.70
C LEU A 17 -0.67 -31.26 -6.85
N LEU A 18 -1.49 -30.28 -7.25
CA LEU A 18 -1.66 -29.03 -6.51
C LEU A 18 -2.80 -29.06 -5.48
N SER A 19 -3.62 -30.12 -5.46
CA SER A 19 -4.80 -30.26 -4.59
C SER A 19 -4.58 -31.13 -3.36
N LEU A 20 -3.35 -31.60 -3.09
CA LEU A 20 -3.03 -32.49 -1.96
C LEU A 20 -2.09 -31.84 -0.92
N SER A 21 -2.30 -30.56 -0.61
CA SER A 21 -1.50 -29.84 0.39
C SER A 21 -2.34 -29.05 1.40
N CYS A 22 -3.55 -29.52 1.72
CA CYS A 22 -4.35 -28.96 2.80
C CYS A 22 -4.78 -30.05 3.79
N ALA A 23 -3.81 -30.62 4.51
CA ALA A 23 -4.05 -31.35 5.75
C ALA A 23 -2.81 -31.27 6.64
N LYS A 24 -3.02 -30.88 7.91
CA LYS A 24 -2.07 -30.72 9.04
C LYS A 24 -1.19 -29.46 9.05
N GLN A 25 -1.61 -28.49 9.87
CA GLN A 25 -0.74 -28.03 10.95
C GLN A 25 -1.56 -27.59 12.16
N THR A 26 -1.54 -28.48 13.15
CA THR A 26 -1.93 -28.27 14.54
C THR A 26 -1.04 -27.21 15.17
N ALA A 27 -1.64 -26.46 16.10
CA ALA A 27 -1.03 -25.48 16.97
C ALA A 27 0.38 -25.85 17.45
N GLN A 28 1.32 -24.93 17.27
CA GLN A 28 2.50 -24.81 18.12
C GLN A 28 2.78 -23.32 18.34
N SER A 29 2.28 -22.83 19.47
CA SER A 29 2.78 -21.63 20.12
C SER A 29 4.27 -21.83 20.37
N SER A 30 5.10 -20.99 19.78
CA SER A 30 6.52 -20.92 20.06
C SER A 30 6.87 -19.45 20.07
N ASN A 31 6.91 -18.90 21.29
CA ASN A 31 7.52 -17.61 21.57
C ASN A 31 9.00 -17.72 21.19
N ASN A 32 9.33 -17.26 20.00
CA ASN A 32 10.69 -16.94 19.65
C ASN A 32 10.68 -15.48 19.21
N SER A 33 10.98 -14.61 20.18
CA SER A 33 11.31 -13.20 19.97
C SER A 33 12.52 -13.12 19.06
N SER A 34 12.27 -13.04 17.76
CA SER A 34 13.23 -12.54 16.79
C SER A 34 12.74 -11.17 16.37
N SER A 35 13.35 -10.14 16.96
CA SER A 35 13.13 -8.73 16.62
C SER A 35 13.63 -8.49 15.19
N ASN A 36 12.74 -8.70 14.22
CA ASN A 36 12.87 -8.12 12.91
C ASN A 36 11.89 -6.95 12.88
N SER A 37 12.43 -5.72 12.78
CA SER A 37 11.70 -4.46 12.83
C SER A 37 10.64 -4.38 11.73
N GLY A 38 9.47 -4.90 12.05
CA GLY A 38 8.24 -4.79 11.30
C GLY A 38 7.15 -4.71 12.33
N ASP A 39 7.03 -3.55 12.98
CA ASP A 39 6.08 -3.25 14.05
C ASP A 39 4.65 -3.43 13.53
N LYS A 40 4.20 -4.67 13.46
CA LYS A 40 2.80 -5.00 13.24
C LYS A 40 2.10 -4.67 14.53
N ALA A 41 1.52 -3.46 14.56
CA ALA A 41 0.71 -2.98 15.66
C ALA A 41 -0.29 -4.05 16.10
N GLN A 42 -0.30 -4.36 17.39
CA GLN A 42 -1.15 -5.41 17.95
C GLN A 42 -2.57 -4.87 18.20
N THR A 43 -2.72 -3.55 18.26
CA THR A 43 -4.01 -2.87 18.46
C THR A 43 -4.22 -1.70 17.49
N PRO A 44 -5.47 -1.31 17.20
CA PRO A 44 -5.76 -0.15 16.35
C PRO A 44 -5.13 1.15 16.86
N THR A 45 -5.09 1.33 18.19
CA THR A 45 -4.51 2.51 18.82
C THR A 45 -3.00 2.60 18.60
N GLU A 46 -2.29 1.47 18.68
CA GLU A 46 -0.85 1.44 18.38
C GLU A 46 -0.59 1.70 16.89
N ALA A 47 -1.41 1.13 16.00
CA ALA A 47 -1.29 1.38 14.57
C ALA A 47 -1.42 2.86 14.26
N TYR A 48 -2.39 3.54 14.89
CA TYR A 48 -2.56 4.98 14.74
C TYR A 48 -1.33 5.76 15.25
N LYS A 49 -0.79 5.41 16.42
CA LYS A 49 0.40 6.09 16.97
C LYS A 49 1.61 5.97 16.04
N ILE A 50 1.84 4.78 15.48
CA ILE A 50 2.93 4.54 14.54
C ILE A 50 2.70 5.35 13.26
N LEU A 51 1.47 5.38 12.74
CA LEU A 51 1.14 6.18 11.54
C LEU A 51 1.36 7.66 11.80
N PHE A 52 0.88 8.16 12.93
CA PHE A 52 1.02 9.55 13.32
C PHE A 52 2.48 9.96 13.45
N ALA A 53 3.30 9.11 14.08
CA ALA A 53 4.75 9.34 14.16
C ALA A 53 5.39 9.40 12.77
N ALA A 54 5.04 8.49 11.85
CA ALA A 54 5.54 8.48 10.48
C ALA A 54 5.13 9.74 9.70
N VAL A 55 3.88 10.19 9.85
CA VAL A 55 3.37 11.44 9.26
C VAL A 55 4.12 12.66 9.79
N LYS A 56 4.31 12.75 11.12
CA LYS A 56 5.08 13.84 11.75
C LYS A 56 6.54 13.84 11.31
N ALA A 57 7.12 12.67 11.10
CA ALA A 57 8.48 12.49 10.62
C ALA A 57 8.63 12.67 9.10
N LYS A 58 7.54 12.90 8.37
CA LYS A 58 7.55 12.99 6.89
C LYS A 58 8.12 11.75 6.21
N ASP A 59 7.91 10.57 6.81
CA ASP A 59 8.46 9.30 6.32
C ASP A 59 7.42 8.58 5.46
N SER A 60 7.33 8.98 4.19
CA SER A 60 6.40 8.39 3.21
C SER A 60 6.70 6.91 2.96
N GLY A 61 7.94 6.45 3.19
CA GLY A 61 8.31 5.03 3.13
C GLY A 61 7.64 4.19 4.22
N LYS A 62 7.70 4.65 5.48
CA LYS A 62 6.97 4.00 6.59
C LYS A 62 5.46 4.07 6.41
N ILE A 63 4.93 5.21 5.96
CA ILE A 63 3.49 5.34 5.67
C ILE A 63 3.07 4.29 4.64
N LYS A 64 3.84 4.12 3.56
CA LYS A 64 3.59 3.11 2.52
C LYS A 64 3.57 1.68 3.06
N GLN A 65 4.49 1.33 3.97
CA GLN A 65 4.54 0.00 4.60
C GLN A 65 3.33 -0.30 5.47
N MET A 66 2.68 0.74 6.01
CA MET A 66 1.49 0.63 6.83
C MET A 66 0.18 0.55 6.03
N MET A 67 0.24 0.84 4.73
CA MET A 67 -0.95 0.84 3.88
C MET A 67 -1.38 -0.58 3.50
N SER A 68 -2.69 -0.76 3.36
CA SER A 68 -3.24 -1.97 2.76
C SER A 68 -2.93 -2.02 1.27
N LYS A 69 -2.93 -3.22 0.68
CA LYS A 69 -2.79 -3.39 -0.78
C LYS A 69 -3.85 -2.61 -1.57
N SER A 70 -5.09 -2.58 -1.08
CA SER A 70 -6.18 -1.83 -1.73
C SER A 70 -5.92 -0.32 -1.71
N THR A 71 -5.38 0.19 -0.60
CA THR A 71 -5.01 1.61 -0.48
C THR A 71 -3.85 1.95 -1.42
N LEU A 72 -2.86 1.05 -1.57
CA LEU A 72 -1.78 1.22 -2.55
C LEU A 72 -2.31 1.18 -3.98
N GLY A 73 -3.27 0.30 -4.30
CA GLY A 73 -3.92 0.26 -5.61
C GLY A 73 -4.69 1.56 -5.93
N LEU A 74 -5.34 2.16 -4.93
CA LEU A 74 -5.97 3.47 -5.09
C LEU A 74 -4.93 4.58 -5.32
N ALA A 75 -3.81 4.55 -4.60
CA ALA A 75 -2.72 5.49 -4.79
C ALA A 75 -2.08 5.37 -6.17
N GLU A 76 -1.92 4.13 -6.68
CA GLU A 76 -1.46 3.85 -8.04
C GLU A 76 -2.43 4.40 -9.10
N PHE A 77 -3.72 4.18 -8.94
CA PHE A 77 -4.74 4.72 -9.82
C PHE A 77 -4.75 6.25 -9.80
N SER A 78 -4.69 6.86 -8.62
CA SER A 78 -4.61 8.33 -8.50
C SER A 78 -3.32 8.88 -9.14
N GLY A 79 -2.20 8.19 -8.93
CA GLY A 79 -0.91 8.52 -9.52
C GLY A 79 -0.92 8.45 -11.05
N SER A 80 -1.57 7.44 -11.64
CA SER A 80 -1.67 7.32 -13.10
C SER A 80 -2.50 8.47 -13.72
N GLN A 81 -3.58 8.88 -13.06
CA GLN A 81 -4.41 10.00 -13.50
C GLN A 81 -3.67 11.34 -13.42
N GLN A 82 -2.87 11.54 -12.37
CA GLN A 82 -2.14 12.78 -12.12
C GLN A 82 -0.72 12.79 -12.70
N LYS A 83 -0.28 11.69 -13.32
CA LYS A 83 1.11 11.47 -13.77
C LYS A 83 2.13 11.68 -12.64
N LYS A 84 1.80 11.25 -11.43
CA LYS A 84 2.64 11.33 -10.23
C LYS A 84 2.99 9.94 -9.73
N SER A 85 4.16 9.79 -9.11
CA SER A 85 4.53 8.51 -8.48
C SER A 85 3.71 8.27 -7.22
N ILE A 86 3.59 7.01 -6.80
CA ILE A 86 2.91 6.64 -5.54
C ILE A 86 3.50 7.41 -4.36
N ASP A 87 4.83 7.55 -4.31
CA ASP A 87 5.50 8.22 -3.20
C ASP A 87 5.15 9.72 -3.17
N GLN A 88 5.00 10.37 -4.33
CA GLN A 88 4.51 11.75 -4.42
C GLN A 88 3.03 11.89 -4.03
N ILE A 89 2.20 10.90 -4.36
CA ILE A 89 0.78 10.89 -3.95
C ILE A 89 0.67 10.75 -2.43
N LEU A 90 1.45 9.84 -1.82
CA LEU A 90 1.47 9.66 -0.38
C LEU A 90 2.05 10.88 0.34
N GLU A 91 3.13 11.46 -0.19
CA GLU A 91 3.69 12.70 0.34
C GLU A 91 2.65 13.82 0.34
N ASN A 92 1.98 14.06 -0.79
CA ASN A 92 0.97 15.12 -0.89
C ASN A 92 -0.27 14.87 -0.02
N GLY A 93 -0.66 13.60 0.17
CA GLY A 93 -1.86 13.24 0.91
C GLY A 93 -1.68 13.20 2.43
N PHE A 94 -0.47 12.91 2.90
CA PHE A 94 -0.21 12.71 4.34
C PHE A 94 0.75 13.73 4.94
N VAL A 95 1.66 14.29 4.15
CA VAL A 95 2.83 15.01 4.66
C VAL A 95 2.87 16.46 4.22
N ALA A 96 2.62 16.72 2.93
CA ALA A 96 2.69 18.05 2.38
C ALA A 96 1.46 18.89 2.78
N PRO A 97 1.62 20.22 2.92
CA PRO A 97 0.48 21.11 3.02
C PRO A 97 -0.37 20.98 1.75
N THR A 98 -1.66 20.68 1.91
CA THR A 98 -2.61 20.61 0.79
C THR A 98 -3.04 22.00 0.31
N LEU A 99 -2.74 23.04 1.08
CA LEU A 99 -2.99 24.43 0.73
C LEU A 99 -1.79 25.00 -0.03
N ALA A 100 -2.07 25.79 -1.06
CA ALA A 100 -1.04 26.54 -1.77
C ALA A 100 -0.26 27.43 -0.78
N THR A 101 1.06 27.54 -0.98
CA THR A 101 1.95 28.36 -0.14
C THR A 101 1.54 29.84 -0.13
N SER A 102 0.86 30.28 -1.18
CA SER A 102 0.20 31.57 -1.27
C SER A 102 -1.20 31.38 -1.86
N LEU A 103 -2.21 31.96 -1.22
CA LEU A 103 -3.50 32.13 -1.87
C LEU A 103 -3.33 33.15 -3.00
N THR A 104 -3.90 32.87 -4.18
CA THR A 104 -3.97 33.86 -5.25
C THR A 104 -4.66 35.12 -4.72
N GLU A 105 -4.17 36.29 -5.12
CA GLU A 105 -4.82 37.56 -4.80
C GLU A 105 -6.30 37.48 -5.20
N ILE A 106 -7.19 37.58 -4.20
CA ILE A 106 -8.62 37.65 -4.44
C ILE A 106 -8.85 39.01 -5.08
N ARG A 107 -9.52 39.03 -6.24
CA ARG A 107 -9.90 40.27 -6.89
C ARG A 107 -10.83 41.04 -5.94
N ASP A 108 -10.31 42.08 -5.29
CA ASP A 108 -11.10 42.94 -4.41
C ASP A 108 -11.83 43.99 -5.27
N GLU A 109 -13.11 43.76 -5.55
CA GLU A 109 -13.95 44.69 -6.32
C GLU A 109 -14.21 46.03 -5.62
N ARG A 110 -13.77 46.22 -4.38
CA ARG A 110 -13.94 47.46 -3.61
C ARG A 110 -12.85 48.49 -3.91
N VAL A 111 -11.76 48.08 -4.55
CA VAL A 111 -10.79 49.01 -5.13
C VAL A 111 -11.28 49.36 -6.53
N LYS A 112 -12.24 50.28 -6.62
CA LYS A 112 -12.49 51.01 -7.86
C LYS A 112 -11.36 52.00 -8.02
N ASP A 113 -10.59 51.86 -9.10
CA ASP A 113 -9.62 52.85 -9.55
C ASP A 113 -10.26 54.25 -9.50
N ASN A 114 -9.55 55.22 -8.90
CA ASN A 114 -9.93 56.63 -8.88
C ASN A 114 -10.00 57.19 -10.30
#